data_AF-A0A077NQG2-F1
#
_entry.id   AF-A0A077NQG2-F1
#
_cell.length_a   1.000
_cell.length_b   1.000
_cell.length_c   1.000
_cell.angle_alpha   90.00
_cell.angle_beta   90.00
_cell.angle_gamma   90.00
#
_symmetry.space_group_name_H-M   'P 1'
#
loop_
_entity.id
_entity.type
_entity.pdbx_description
1 polymer ?
#
loop_
_entity_poly.entity_id
_entity_poly.type
_entity_poly.pdbx_seq_one_letter_code
_entity_poly.pdbx_strand_id
1 'polypeptide(L)' 'MKIFIFAAIERANTDQQLPIKIKCVAENYHQAKAMLSGEYITTWAGQIINRKE' A
#
# COMPACT_ATOMS: atom_id res chain seq x y z
N MET A 1 -4.93 9.30 12.01
CA MET A 1 -4.76 8.51 10.77
C MET A 1 -3.40 8.78 10.16
N LYS A 2 -2.71 7.73 9.71
CA LYS A 2 -1.40 7.76 9.04
C LYS A 2 -1.58 7.47 7.57
N ILE A 3 -0.66 7.96 6.74
CA ILE A 3 -0.66 7.69 5.30
C ILE A 3 0.44 6.67 5.00
N PHE A 4 0.06 5.58 4.35
CA PHE A 4 0.96 4.53 3.89
C PHE A 4 0.97 4.54 2.36
N ILE A 5 2.15 4.29 1.79
CA ILE A 5 2.35 4.13 0.35
C ILE A 5 2.81 2.69 0.12
N PHE A 6 2.14 2.01 -0.80
CA PHE A 6 2.46 0.66 -1.20
C PHE A 6 2.85 0.64 -2.67
N ALA A 7 3.90 -0.12 -3.00
CA ALA A 7 4.08 -0.64 -4.34
C ALA A 7 3.42 -2.02 -4.37
N ALA A 8 2.50 -2.23 -5.30
CA ALA A 8 1.69 -3.44 -5.31
C ALA A 8 1.32 -3.90 -6.71
N ILE A 9 1.07 -5.19 -6.85
CA ILE A 9 0.56 -5.83 -8.06
C ILE A 9 -0.87 -6.29 -7.78
N GLU A 10 -1.78 -6.07 -8.71
CA GLU A 10 -3.14 -6.60 -8.61
C GLU A 10 -3.11 -8.13 -8.68
N ARG A 11 -3.72 -8.80 -7.70
CA ARG A 11 -3.73 -10.27 -7.64
C ARG A 11 -4.39 -10.92 -8.87
N ALA A 12 -5.40 -10.27 -9.41
CA ALA A 12 -6.14 -10.74 -10.58
C ALA A 12 -5.46 -10.40 -11.91
N ASN A 13 -4.49 -9.47 -11.91
CA ASN A 13 -3.85 -9.00 -13.13
C ASN A 13 -2.49 -9.68 -13.34
N THR A 14 -2.52 -10.81 -14.05
CA THR A 14 -1.32 -11.60 -14.35
C THR A 14 -0.40 -10.95 -15.39
N ASP A 15 -0.92 -9.98 -16.17
CA ASP A 15 -0.17 -9.28 -17.21
C ASP A 15 0.53 -8.01 -16.70
N GLN A 16 0.35 -7.67 -15.42
CA GLN A 16 0.96 -6.49 -14.82
C GLN A 16 2.48 -6.68 -14.66
N GLN A 17 3.25 -6.01 -15.51
CA GLN A 17 4.71 -6.09 -15.48
C GLN A 17 5.37 -5.20 -14.41
N LEU A 18 4.70 -4.10 -14.00
CA LEU A 18 5.25 -3.12 -13.06
C LEU A 18 4.29 -2.88 -11.88
N PRO A 19 4.80 -2.74 -10.65
CA PRO A 19 3.96 -2.39 -9.50
C PRO A 19 3.29 -1.03 -9.67
N ILE A 20 2.06 -0.91 -9.19
CA ILE A 20 1.36 0.38 -9.06
C ILE A 20 1.59 0.97 -7.67
N LYS A 21 1.51 2.30 -7.58
CA LYS A 21 1.60 3.02 -6.32
C LYS A 21 0.20 3.20 -5.71
N ILE A 22 -0.02 2.66 -4.52
CA ILE A 22 -1.28 2.79 -3.78
C ILE A 22 -1.07 3.65 -2.55
N LYS A 23 -1.93 4.64 -2.35
CA LYS A 23 -2.00 5.43 -1.11
C LYS A 23 -3.12 4.89 -0.24
N CYS A 24 -2.78 4.43 0.96
CA CYS A 24 -3.73 3.91 1.94
C CYS A 24 -3.70 4.77 3.21
N VAL A 25 -4.86 5.15 3.72
CA VAL A 25 -4.97 5.90 4.97
C VAL A 25 -5.52 4.95 6.04
N ALA A 26 -4.72 4.69 7.08
CA ALA A 26 -5.05 3.74 8.13
C ALA A 26 -4.49 4.20 9.48
N GLU A 27 -4.94 3.60 10.57
CA GLU A 27 -4.45 3.86 11.93
C GLU A 27 -3.02 3.33 12.11
N ASN A 28 -2.74 2.16 11.52
CA ASN A 28 -1.45 1.49 11.61
C ASN A 28 -1.17 0.66 10.36
N TYR A 29 0.07 0.15 10.26
CA TYR A 29 0.53 -0.63 9.13
C TYR A 29 -0.24 -1.96 8.95
N HIS A 30 -0.60 -2.63 10.05
CA HIS A 30 -1.34 -3.90 9.98
C HIS A 30 -2.72 -3.70 9.35
N GLN A 31 -3.43 -2.64 9.75
CA GLN A 31 -4.72 -2.29 9.14
C GLN A 31 -4.56 -1.93 7.66
N ALA A 32 -3.57 -1.11 7.31
CA ALA A 32 -3.31 -0.76 5.91
C ALA A 32 -3.01 -2.00 5.04
N LYS A 33 -2.20 -2.93 5.55
CA LYS A 33 -1.89 -4.20 4.87
C LYS A 33 -3.12 -5.09 4.74
N ALA A 34 -3.94 -5.19 5.79
CA ALA A 34 -5.17 -5.99 5.77
C ALA A 34 -6.21 -5.44 4.77
N MET A 35 -6.32 -4.11 4.63
CA MET A 35 -7.19 -3.48 3.64
C MET A 35 -6.77 -3.82 2.20
N LEU A 36 -5.46 -3.96 1.93
CA LEU A 36 -4.95 -4.19 0.59
C LEU A 36 -4.75 -5.68 0.25
N SER A 37 -4.69 -6.57 1.25
CA SER A 37 -4.26 -7.97 1.04
C SER A 37 -5.24 -8.81 0.21
N GLY A 38 -6.50 -8.41 0.09
CA GLY A 38 -7.51 -9.12 -0.69
C GLY A 38 -7.34 -8.93 -2.20
N GLU A 39 -7.01 -7.71 -2.62
CA GLU A 39 -6.96 -7.31 -4.04
C GLU A 39 -5.53 -7.21 -4.57
N TYR A 40 -4.56 -6.97 -3.68
CA TYR A 40 -3.20 -6.65 -4.05
C TYR A 40 -2.16 -7.55 -3.38
N ILE A 41 -1.05 -7.76 -4.08
CA ILE A 41 0.20 -8.32 -3.55
C ILE A 41 1.15 -7.15 -3.34
N THR A 42 1.47 -6.86 -2.08
CA THR A 42 2.44 -5.83 -1.72
C THR A 42 3.86 -6.30 -2.02
N THR A 43 4.60 -5.52 -2.82
CA THR A 43 6.04 -5.72 -3.05
C THR A 43 6.89 -4.85 -2.14
N TRP A 44 6.42 -3.64 -1.83
CA TRP A 44 7.06 -2.71 -0.90
C TRP A 44 6.02 -1.86 -0.19
N ALA A 45 6.34 -1.42 1.03
CA ALA A 45 5.52 -0.50 1.80
C ALA A 45 6.35 0.53 2.56
N GLY A 46 5.82 1.74 2.67
CA GLY A 46 6.37 2.82 3.48
C GLY A 46 5.28 3.69 4.10
N GLN A 47 5.67 4.54 5.05
CA GLN A 47 4.77 5.48 5.72
C GLN A 47 5.23 6.90 5.45
N ILE A 48 4.30 7.78 5.09
CA ILE A 48 4.56 9.21 5.04
C ILE A 48 4.48 9.77 6.46
N ILE A 49 5.61 10.28 6.95
CA ILE A 49 5.69 11.01 8.21
C ILE A 49 5.72 12.49 7.85
N ASN A 50 4.58 13.16 7.99
CA ASN A 50 4.53 14.60 7.78
C ASN A 50 5.03 15.27 9.06
N ARG A 51 6.33 15.57 9.13
CA ARG A 51 6.87 16.44 10.17
C ARG A 51 6.51 17.87 9.74
N LYS A 52 5.54 18.48 10.41
CA LYS A 52 5.42 19.93 10.39
C LYS A 52 6.63 20.44 11.16
N GLU A 53 7.63 20.93 10.45
CA GLU A 53 8.67 21.80 11.02
C GLU A 53 8.05 23.12 11.49
#